data_AF-A0AAQ3JRY4-F1
#
_entry.id   AF-A0AAQ3JRY4-F1
#
_cell.length_a   1.000
_cell.length_b   1.000
_cell.length_c   1.000
_cell.angle_alpha   90.00
_cell.angle_beta   90.00
_cell.angle_gamma   90.00
#
_symmetry.space_group_name_H-M   'P 1'
#
loop_
_entity.id
_entity.type
_entity.pdbx_description
1 polymer ?
#
loop_
_entity_poly.entity_id
_entity_poly.type
_entity_poly.pdbx_seq_one_letter_code
_entity_poly.pdbx_strand_id
1 'polypeptide(L)'
;MSSPPSSSAPSTSTAATPAFVIHDAVNARCRPIPVNPRGGLYLVLTSADVVVQDFCVQVCGFHYFTFLAIVGHTLPYVWVGNSATQCPGSCAYSFVVPPFAAGLRKAERPLNVDVGVGGMVSVVAHELAEMASNPLVNAWYAGEDPISPTEIADLCEGIFAALPLSWQCCVFDML
;
A
#
# COMPACT_ATOMS: atom_id res chain seq x y z
N MET A 1 7.66 29.38 41.66
CA MET A 1 8.85 29.13 40.81
C MET A 1 9.26 27.69 41.05
N SER A 2 9.14 26.71 40.18
CA SER A 2 8.48 26.53 38.88
C SER A 2 8.21 25.03 38.83
N SER A 3 6.98 24.60 38.58
CA SER A 3 6.67 23.17 38.44
C SER A 3 7.47 22.57 37.28
N PRO A 4 7.98 21.34 37.40
CA PRO A 4 8.61 20.67 36.27
C PRO A 4 7.57 20.42 35.17
N PRO A 5 7.95 20.49 33.88
CA PRO A 5 7.02 20.24 32.79
C PRO A 5 6.57 18.78 32.86
N SER A 6 5.26 18.59 32.83
CA SER A 6 4.63 17.29 32.60
C SER A 6 5.16 16.72 31.29
N SER A 7 6.04 15.72 31.38
CA SER A 7 6.38 14.87 30.25
C SER A 7 5.09 14.19 29.81
N SER A 8 4.50 14.69 28.73
CA SER A 8 3.47 13.98 27.97
C SER A 8 3.99 12.58 27.68
N ALA A 9 3.29 11.58 28.20
CA ALA A 9 3.54 10.19 27.86
C ALA A 9 3.61 10.04 26.34
N PRO A 10 4.55 9.24 25.79
CA PRO A 10 4.55 8.95 24.37
C PRO A 10 3.21 8.28 24.05
N SER A 11 2.46 8.88 23.13
CA SER A 11 1.28 8.26 22.54
C SER A 11 1.68 6.87 22.08
N THR A 12 1.08 5.85 22.70
CA THR A 12 1.19 4.45 22.32
C THR A 12 1.17 4.33 20.79
N SER A 13 2.28 3.86 20.21
CA SER A 13 2.37 3.44 18.83
C SER A 13 1.51 2.19 18.66
N THR A 14 0.20 2.35 18.56
CA THR A 14 -0.69 1.28 18.13
C THR A 14 -0.34 1.02 16.67
N ALA A 15 0.17 -0.17 16.35
CA ALA A 15 0.31 -0.58 14.96
C ALA A 15 -1.05 -0.39 14.28
N ALA A 16 -1.13 0.53 13.32
CA ALA A 16 -2.40 0.89 12.72
C ALA A 16 -2.86 -0.25 11.81
N THR A 17 -3.96 -0.92 12.14
CA THR A 17 -4.60 -1.83 11.18
C THR A 17 -5.48 -1.00 10.25
N PRO A 18 -5.27 -1.03 8.92
CA PRO A 18 -6.02 -0.18 7.98
C PRO A 18 -7.54 -0.34 8.08
N ALA A 19 -8.04 -1.55 8.40
CA ALA A 19 -9.47 -1.80 8.60
C ALA A 19 -10.08 -0.96 9.76
N PHE A 20 -9.34 -0.72 10.85
CA PHE A 20 -9.82 0.14 11.94
C PHE A 20 -9.79 1.62 11.57
N VAL A 21 -8.82 2.04 10.75
CA VAL A 21 -8.80 3.41 10.20
C VAL A 21 -10.05 3.65 9.35
N ILE A 22 -10.44 2.68 8.52
CA ILE A 22 -11.66 2.73 7.71
C ILE A 22 -12.91 2.74 8.60
N HIS A 23 -12.97 1.88 9.63
CA HIS A 23 -14.06 1.88 10.62
C HIS A 23 -14.28 3.28 11.21
N ASP A 24 -13.22 3.91 11.70
CA ASP A 24 -13.31 5.21 12.36
C ASP A 24 -13.70 6.31 11.39
N ALA A 25 -13.20 6.27 10.15
CA ALA A 25 -13.52 7.26 9.12
C ALA A 25 -14.97 7.15 8.62
N VAL A 26 -15.50 5.92 8.49
CA VAL A 26 -16.90 5.68 8.12
C VAL A 26 -17.85 6.09 9.25
N ASN A 27 -17.46 5.85 10.51
CA ASN A 27 -18.26 6.17 11.69
C ASN A 27 -17.95 7.56 12.30
N ALA A 28 -17.18 8.39 11.59
CA ALA A 28 -16.78 9.69 12.09
C ALA A 28 -18.00 10.59 12.35
N ARG A 29 -18.03 11.24 13.53
CA ARG A 29 -19.12 12.17 13.89
C ARG A 29 -19.19 13.40 12.96
N CYS A 30 -18.05 13.79 12.40
CA CYS A 30 -17.95 14.94 11.51
C CYS A 30 -17.40 14.48 10.16
N ARG A 31 -18.19 14.70 9.10
CA ARG A 31 -17.83 14.36 7.71
C ARG A 31 -17.40 12.88 7.55
N PRO A 32 -18.27 11.92 7.88
CA PRO A 32 -17.99 10.51 7.60
C PRO A 32 -17.76 10.31 6.10
N ILE A 33 -16.88 9.38 5.76
CA ILE A 33 -16.63 9.04 4.36
C ILE A 33 -17.78 8.17 3.80
N PRO A 34 -18.12 8.29 2.51
CA PRO A 34 -19.24 7.55 1.93
C PRO A 34 -18.97 6.04 1.87
N VAL A 35 -19.96 5.25 2.28
CA VAL A 35 -19.93 3.79 2.14
C VAL A 35 -20.56 3.37 0.81
N ASN A 36 -19.81 2.69 -0.04
CA ASN A 36 -20.31 2.12 -1.29
C ASN A 36 -19.82 0.65 -1.47
N PRO A 37 -20.61 -0.35 -1.06
CA PRO A 37 -20.23 -1.75 -1.18
C PRO A 37 -20.31 -2.31 -2.61
N ARG A 38 -20.86 -1.56 -3.57
CA ARG A 38 -21.12 -2.03 -4.95
C ARG A 38 -20.20 -1.37 -5.98
N GLY A 39 -18.96 -1.06 -5.59
CA GLY A 39 -17.97 -0.42 -6.46
C GLY A 39 -17.22 0.75 -5.81
N GLY A 40 -17.33 0.94 -4.50
CA GLY A 40 -16.44 1.82 -3.75
C GLY A 40 -15.15 1.11 -3.36
N LEU A 41 -14.09 1.89 -3.22
CA LEU A 41 -12.78 1.47 -2.76
C LEU A 41 -12.24 2.54 -1.81
N TYR A 42 -11.55 2.12 -0.74
CA TYR A 42 -10.76 3.03 0.07
C TYR A 42 -9.28 2.86 -0.23
N LEU A 43 -8.58 3.98 -0.42
CA LEU A 43 -7.12 4.01 -0.45
C LEU A 43 -6.63 4.60 0.87
N VAL A 44 -5.90 3.81 1.65
CA VAL A 44 -5.33 4.19 2.94
C VAL A 44 -3.83 4.42 2.76
N LEU A 45 -3.39 5.66 2.92
CA LEU A 45 -1.97 6.01 2.87
C LEU A 45 -1.51 6.38 4.28
N THR A 46 -0.39 5.81 4.72
CA THR A 46 0.20 6.17 6.02
C THR A 46 1.18 7.34 5.88
N SER A 47 1.20 8.20 6.90
CA SER A 47 2.24 9.21 7.05
C SER A 47 3.58 8.58 7.42
N ALA A 48 4.65 9.36 7.31
CA ALA A 48 6.03 8.93 7.54
C ALA A 48 6.32 8.40 8.96
N ASP A 49 5.49 8.77 9.93
CA ASP A 49 5.60 8.46 11.36
C ASP A 49 4.66 7.34 11.83
N VAL A 50 3.83 6.79 10.94
CA VAL A 50 2.95 5.65 11.25
C VAL A 50 3.64 4.35 10.89
N VAL A 51 3.64 3.42 11.86
CA VAL A 51 4.16 2.06 11.68
C VAL A 51 2.97 1.10 11.57
N VAL A 52 3.02 0.24 10.56
CA VAL A 52 2.07 -0.85 10.33
C VAL A 52 2.84 -2.16 10.43
N GLN A 53 2.17 -3.20 10.94
CA GLN A 53 2.77 -4.53 11.03
C GLN A 53 3.19 -5.02 9.63
N ASP A 54 4.32 -5.71 9.56
CA ASP A 54 4.87 -6.35 8.35
C ASP A 54 5.29 -5.39 7.22
N PHE A 55 5.08 -4.08 7.38
CA PHE A 55 5.66 -3.07 6.50
C PHE A 55 7.19 -3.17 6.50
N CYS A 56 7.80 -3.08 5.32
CA CYS A 56 9.24 -3.22 5.09
C CYS A 56 9.83 -4.63 5.30
N VAL A 57 9.05 -5.58 5.82
CA VAL A 57 9.50 -6.96 6.07
C VAL A 57 8.92 -7.90 5.01
N GLN A 58 7.61 -7.81 4.80
CA GLN A 58 6.89 -8.69 3.87
C GLN A 58 6.36 -7.90 2.68
N VAL A 59 5.81 -6.71 2.94
CA VAL A 59 5.08 -5.95 1.93
C VAL A 59 5.32 -4.44 2.05
N CYS A 60 5.04 -3.72 0.97
CA CYS A 60 5.09 -2.26 0.89
C CYS A 60 3.70 -1.61 0.82
N GLY A 61 2.70 -2.43 0.51
CA GLY A 61 1.28 -2.17 0.51
C GLY A 61 0.56 -3.51 0.52
N PHE A 62 -0.77 -3.48 0.59
CA PHE A 62 -1.58 -4.64 0.26
C PHE A 62 -3.00 -4.17 -0.05
N HIS A 63 -3.71 -4.95 -0.85
CA HIS A 63 -5.14 -4.83 -1.01
C HIS A 63 -5.85 -5.90 -0.18
N TYR A 64 -7.00 -5.55 0.38
CA TYR A 64 -7.83 -6.48 1.14
C TYR A 64 -9.27 -5.96 1.22
N PHE A 65 -10.10 -6.58 2.06
CA PHE A 65 -11.45 -6.13 2.32
C PHE A 65 -11.75 -6.07 3.81
N THR A 66 -12.64 -5.17 4.21
CA THR A 66 -13.10 -5.08 5.59
C THR A 66 -14.07 -6.22 5.90
N PHE A 67 -14.09 -6.69 7.14
CA PHE A 67 -15.10 -7.65 7.60
C PHE A 67 -16.33 -6.93 8.15
N LEU A 68 -17.51 -7.55 8.01
CA LEU A 68 -18.75 -7.08 8.63
C LEU A 68 -18.59 -6.87 10.14
N ALA A 69 -17.83 -7.73 10.82
CA ALA A 69 -17.61 -7.63 12.27
C ALA A 69 -16.81 -6.38 12.69
N ILE A 70 -16.06 -5.77 11.78
CA ILE A 70 -15.22 -4.60 12.07
C ILE A 70 -15.93 -3.33 11.59
N VAL A 71 -16.34 -3.27 10.32
CA VAL A 71 -16.84 -2.02 9.68
C VAL A 71 -18.36 -2.03 9.48
N GLY A 72 -19.04 -3.16 9.72
CA GLY A 72 -20.45 -3.34 9.37
C GLY A 72 -20.71 -3.61 7.88
N HIS A 73 -19.64 -3.59 7.07
CA HIS A 73 -19.69 -3.75 5.62
C HIS A 73 -18.47 -4.52 5.12
N THR A 74 -18.64 -5.25 4.03
CA THR A 74 -17.53 -5.74 3.20
C THR A 74 -17.15 -4.66 2.22
N LEU A 75 -16.03 -3.98 2.46
CA LEU A 75 -15.55 -2.88 1.64
C LEU A 75 -14.12 -3.20 1.20
N PRO A 76 -13.85 -3.26 -0.12
CA PRO A 76 -12.49 -3.37 -0.59
C PRO A 76 -11.68 -2.13 -0.17
N TYR A 77 -10.41 -2.33 0.15
CA TYR A 77 -9.46 -1.26 0.38
C TYR A 77 -8.05 -1.64 -0.06
N VAL A 78 -7.26 -0.62 -0.36
CA VAL A 78 -5.82 -0.70 -0.56
C VAL A 78 -5.16 0.06 0.58
N TRP A 79 -4.09 -0.50 1.13
CA TRP A 79 -3.19 0.22 2.02
C TRP A 79 -1.80 0.32 1.41
N VAL A 80 -1.16 1.49 1.55
CA VAL A 80 0.23 1.73 1.12
C VAL A 80 1.02 2.41 2.24
N GLY A 81 2.17 1.80 2.55
CA GLY A 81 3.13 2.31 3.52
C GLY A 81 3.93 3.49 2.99
N ASN A 82 4.54 4.27 3.88
CA ASN A 82 5.36 5.42 3.48
C ASN A 82 6.81 5.00 3.16
N SER A 83 7.13 4.80 1.89
CA SER A 83 8.48 4.39 1.47
C SER A 83 9.51 5.52 1.45
N ALA A 84 9.11 6.78 1.67
CA ALA A 84 10.03 7.92 1.68
C ALA A 84 10.95 7.90 2.90
N THR A 85 10.43 7.49 4.05
CA THR A 85 11.18 7.45 5.31
C THR A 85 11.47 6.05 5.81
N GLN A 86 10.72 5.04 5.35
CA GLN A 86 10.83 3.66 5.82
C GLN A 86 11.22 2.75 4.64
N CYS A 87 12.34 2.02 4.80
CA CYS A 87 12.87 1.04 3.84
C CYS A 87 12.83 1.44 2.34
N PRO A 88 13.32 2.62 1.93
CA PRO A 88 13.26 3.07 0.53
C PRO A 88 13.92 2.10 -0.45
N GLY A 89 14.98 1.38 -0.05
CA GLY A 89 15.64 0.39 -0.90
C GLY A 89 14.79 -0.85 -1.25
N SER A 90 13.70 -1.09 -0.50
CA SER A 90 12.74 -2.15 -0.79
C SER A 90 11.46 -1.56 -1.40
N CYS A 91 10.83 -0.59 -0.74
CA CYS A 91 9.53 -0.06 -1.13
C CYS A 91 9.58 1.11 -2.14
N ALA A 92 10.77 1.43 -2.63
CA ALA A 92 10.98 2.30 -3.78
C ALA A 92 12.02 1.68 -4.75
N TYR A 93 12.08 0.35 -4.85
CA TYR A 93 13.14 -0.41 -5.54
C TYR A 93 13.49 0.09 -6.95
N SER A 94 12.50 0.48 -7.77
CA SER A 94 12.75 1.03 -9.13
C SER A 94 13.51 2.37 -9.09
N PHE A 95 13.35 3.14 -8.02
CA PHE A 95 13.95 4.47 -7.83
C PHE A 95 15.12 4.47 -6.84
N VAL A 96 15.24 3.41 -6.03
CA VAL A 96 16.30 3.19 -5.04
C VAL A 96 16.78 1.76 -5.17
N VAL A 97 17.89 1.57 -5.87
CA VAL A 97 18.48 0.24 -6.07
C VAL A 97 19.16 -0.21 -4.76
N PRO A 98 18.78 -1.35 -4.18
CA PRO A 98 19.38 -1.85 -2.94
C PRO A 98 20.84 -2.27 -3.17
N PRO A 99 21.67 -2.29 -2.12
CA PRO A 99 23.11 -2.56 -2.26
C PRO A 99 23.44 -3.88 -2.97
N PHE A 100 22.64 -4.93 -2.78
CA PHE A 100 22.87 -6.23 -3.42
C PHE A 100 22.65 -6.21 -4.94
N ALA A 101 21.88 -5.25 -5.45
CA ALA A 101 21.59 -5.07 -6.88
C ALA A 101 22.41 -3.92 -7.52
N ALA A 102 23.31 -3.31 -6.75
CA ALA A 102 24.15 -2.21 -7.21
C ALA A 102 25.01 -2.64 -8.41
N GLY A 103 24.95 -1.88 -9.51
CA GLY A 103 25.69 -2.16 -10.74
C GLY A 103 25.00 -3.13 -11.71
N LEU A 104 23.98 -3.87 -11.27
CA LEU A 104 23.13 -4.69 -12.16
C LEU A 104 21.94 -3.90 -12.71
N ARG A 105 21.44 -2.93 -11.94
CA ARG A 105 20.39 -2.00 -12.34
C ARG A 105 20.76 -0.57 -12.02
N LYS A 106 20.22 0.35 -12.82
CA LYS A 106 20.29 1.78 -12.58
C LYS A 106 18.95 2.23 -11.98
N ALA A 107 19.02 3.09 -10.97
CA ALA A 107 17.82 3.72 -10.44
C ALA A 107 17.15 4.57 -11.52
N GLU A 108 15.86 4.36 -11.70
CA GLU A 108 15.03 5.21 -12.53
C GLU A 108 14.79 6.54 -11.83
N ARG A 109 14.42 7.57 -12.61
CA ARG A 109 14.11 8.88 -12.06
C ARG A 109 12.59 9.06 -12.02
N PRO A 110 11.99 9.26 -10.84
CA PRO A 110 10.56 9.52 -10.76
C PRO A 110 10.24 10.89 -11.38
N LEU A 111 9.06 11.00 -12.01
CA LEU A 111 8.63 12.22 -12.72
C LEU A 111 8.57 13.46 -11.80
N ASN A 112 8.19 13.24 -10.54
CA ASN A 112 8.10 14.27 -9.50
C ASN A 112 9.42 14.44 -8.71
N VAL A 113 10.51 13.80 -9.14
CA VAL A 113 11.86 13.78 -8.51
C VAL A 113 11.95 13.26 -7.08
N ASP A 114 10.83 12.91 -6.45
CA ASP A 114 10.77 12.34 -5.10
C ASP A 114 10.70 10.82 -5.18
N VAL A 115 11.78 10.15 -4.78
CA VAL A 115 11.92 8.69 -4.84
C VAL A 115 10.94 7.96 -3.92
N GLY A 116 10.61 8.54 -2.77
CA GLY A 116 9.68 7.96 -1.82
C GLY A 116 8.26 8.01 -2.35
N VAL A 117 7.83 9.17 -2.82
CA VAL A 117 6.52 9.32 -3.46
C VAL A 117 6.44 8.48 -4.74
N GLY A 118 7.52 8.39 -5.52
CA GLY A 118 7.60 7.50 -6.67
C GLY A 118 7.35 6.04 -6.29
N GLY A 119 8.02 5.56 -5.23
CA GLY A 119 7.79 4.22 -4.68
C GLY A 119 6.36 4.01 -4.22
N MET A 120 5.79 4.95 -3.45
CA MET A 120 4.39 4.88 -3.02
C MET A 120 3.43 4.81 -4.22
N VAL A 121 3.63 5.62 -5.27
CA VAL A 121 2.81 5.59 -6.49
C VAL A 121 2.93 4.25 -7.21
N SER A 122 4.13 3.67 -7.26
CA SER A 122 4.36 2.34 -7.82
C SER A 122 3.54 1.28 -7.08
N VAL A 123 3.58 1.31 -5.74
CA VAL A 123 2.80 0.37 -4.91
C VAL A 123 1.30 0.63 -5.07
N VAL A 124 0.84 1.88 -5.09
CA VAL A 124 -0.58 2.20 -5.36
C VAL A 124 -1.02 1.60 -6.70
N ALA A 125 -0.20 1.70 -7.75
CA ALA A 125 -0.51 1.11 -9.05
C ALA A 125 -0.60 -0.42 -9.01
N HIS A 126 0.37 -1.06 -8.33
CA HIS A 126 0.39 -2.50 -8.10
C HIS A 126 -0.90 -2.95 -7.40
N GLU A 127 -1.19 -2.40 -6.23
CA GLU A 127 -2.34 -2.82 -5.42
C GLU A 127 -3.70 -2.51 -6.07
N LEU A 128 -3.79 -1.43 -6.87
CA LEU A 128 -5.01 -1.11 -7.60
C LEU A 128 -5.26 -2.07 -8.76
N ALA A 129 -4.21 -2.56 -9.42
CA ALA A 129 -4.36 -3.55 -10.48
C ALA A 129 -4.89 -4.87 -9.92
N GLU A 130 -4.33 -5.32 -8.80
CA GLU A 130 -4.78 -6.55 -8.13
C GLU A 130 -6.16 -6.41 -7.50
N MET A 131 -6.44 -5.25 -6.89
CA MET A 131 -7.78 -4.92 -6.42
C MET A 131 -8.82 -4.96 -7.55
N ALA A 132 -8.46 -4.57 -8.77
CA ALA A 132 -9.38 -4.61 -9.90
C ALA A 132 -9.68 -6.05 -10.37
N SER A 133 -8.69 -6.95 -10.32
CA SER A 133 -8.84 -8.36 -10.72
C SER A 133 -9.34 -9.27 -9.60
N ASN A 134 -9.08 -8.93 -8.33
CA ASN A 134 -9.30 -9.78 -7.18
C ASN A 134 -9.71 -9.03 -5.89
N PRO A 135 -10.77 -8.21 -5.94
CA PRO A 135 -11.09 -7.27 -4.85
C PRO A 135 -11.39 -7.91 -3.49
N LEU A 136 -11.73 -9.19 -3.46
CA LEU A 136 -12.10 -9.94 -2.26
C LEU A 136 -11.17 -11.14 -2.01
N VAL A 137 -10.01 -11.19 -2.67
CA VAL A 137 -9.01 -12.26 -2.52
C VAL A 137 -9.61 -13.66 -2.76
N ASN A 138 -10.49 -13.77 -3.76
CA ASN A 138 -11.21 -15.00 -4.11
C ASN A 138 -11.56 -15.12 -5.60
N ALA A 139 -10.89 -14.36 -6.46
CA ALA A 139 -11.10 -14.31 -7.89
C ALA A 139 -9.79 -14.62 -8.65
N TRP A 140 -9.29 -13.70 -9.48
CA TRP A 140 -8.24 -14.01 -10.44
C TRP A 140 -6.84 -13.91 -9.84
N TYR A 141 -6.15 -15.06 -9.80
CA TYR A 141 -4.72 -15.18 -9.53
C TYR A 141 -4.13 -16.28 -10.42
N ALA A 142 -2.82 -16.24 -10.65
CA ALA A 142 -2.07 -17.25 -11.38
C ALA A 142 -1.61 -18.39 -10.46
N GLY A 143 -1.62 -19.61 -11.00
CA GLY A 143 -1.21 -20.83 -10.30
C GLY A 143 -2.36 -21.64 -9.72
N GLU A 144 -2.05 -22.83 -9.19
CA GLU A 144 -3.03 -23.75 -8.60
C GLU A 144 -3.07 -23.65 -7.06
N ASP A 145 -2.09 -22.98 -6.44
CA ASP A 145 -1.96 -22.91 -4.99
C ASP A 145 -2.68 -21.68 -4.41
N PRO A 146 -3.82 -21.85 -3.71
CA PRO A 146 -4.56 -20.73 -3.14
C PRO A 146 -3.89 -20.10 -1.91
N ILE A 147 -2.82 -20.70 -1.34
CA ILE A 147 -2.16 -20.15 -0.15
C ILE A 147 -1.01 -19.20 -0.49
N SER A 148 -0.59 -19.16 -1.77
CA SER A 148 0.43 -18.26 -2.30
C SER A 148 0.04 -17.81 -3.72
N PRO A 149 -1.09 -17.11 -3.86
CA PRO A 149 -1.56 -16.65 -5.16
C PRO A 149 -0.55 -15.66 -5.75
N THR A 150 -0.15 -15.85 -7.01
CA THR A 150 0.56 -14.82 -7.77
C THR A 150 -0.47 -13.98 -8.49
N GLU A 151 -0.61 -12.72 -8.12
CA GLU A 151 -1.60 -11.83 -8.70
C GLU A 151 -1.04 -11.06 -9.91
N ILE A 152 -1.88 -10.26 -10.55
CA ILE A 152 -1.53 -9.65 -11.84
C ILE A 152 -0.35 -8.67 -11.73
N ALA A 153 -0.22 -7.96 -10.60
CA ALA A 153 0.82 -6.97 -10.43
C ALA A 153 2.14 -7.58 -9.93
N ASP A 154 2.09 -8.71 -9.21
CA ASP A 154 3.28 -9.52 -8.87
C ASP A 154 4.13 -9.88 -10.09
N LEU A 155 3.50 -10.17 -11.23
CA LEU A 155 4.19 -10.48 -12.50
C LEU A 155 5.00 -9.30 -13.05
N CYS A 156 4.72 -8.10 -12.53
CA CYS A 156 5.26 -6.81 -12.92
C CYS A 156 6.12 -6.16 -11.84
N GLU A 157 6.44 -6.88 -10.77
CA GLU A 157 7.11 -6.33 -9.61
C GLU A 157 8.44 -5.65 -9.99
N GLY A 158 8.62 -4.41 -9.52
CA GLY A 158 9.80 -3.60 -9.84
C GLY A 158 9.93 -3.14 -11.30
N ILE A 159 8.84 -3.20 -12.09
CA ILE A 159 8.76 -2.63 -13.45
C ILE A 159 7.77 -1.48 -13.50
N PHE A 160 6.79 -1.41 -12.59
CA PHE A 160 5.91 -0.25 -12.44
C PHE A 160 6.71 1.06 -12.36
N ALA A 161 6.35 2.00 -13.22
CA ALA A 161 6.99 3.30 -13.40
C ALA A 161 8.47 3.30 -13.86
N ALA A 162 9.04 2.16 -14.27
CA ALA A 162 10.39 2.10 -14.82
C ALA A 162 10.46 2.51 -16.30
N LEU A 163 9.38 2.36 -17.07
CA LEU A 163 9.33 2.71 -18.50
C LEU A 163 7.97 3.31 -18.89
N PRO A 164 7.87 4.16 -19.93
CA PRO A 164 6.59 4.64 -20.46
C PRO A 164 5.62 3.51 -20.87
N LEU A 165 6.16 2.34 -21.20
CA LEU A 165 5.42 1.13 -21.58
C LEU A 165 5.21 0.14 -20.43
N SER A 166 5.79 0.36 -19.25
CA SER A 166 5.67 -0.60 -18.14
C SER A 166 4.23 -0.72 -17.64
N TRP A 167 3.45 0.36 -17.71
CA TRP A 167 2.01 0.32 -17.44
C TRP A 167 1.26 -0.59 -18.43
N GLN A 168 1.74 -0.70 -19.66
CA GLN A 168 1.14 -1.57 -20.68
C GLN A 168 1.32 -3.05 -20.31
N CYS A 169 2.52 -3.43 -19.85
CA CYS A 169 2.81 -4.81 -19.44
C CYS A 169 1.94 -5.29 -18.27
N CYS A 170 1.54 -4.38 -17.38
CA CYS A 170 0.84 -4.76 -16.15
C CYS A 170 -0.68 -4.63 -16.23
N VAL A 171 -1.20 -3.76 -17.11
CA VAL A 171 -2.63 -3.45 -17.19
C VAL A 171 -3.27 -3.91 -18.51
N PHE A 172 -2.51 -3.95 -19.62
CA PHE A 172 -3.09 -4.11 -20.97
C PHE A 172 -2.71 -5.40 -21.70
N ASP A 173 -1.62 -6.08 -21.33
CA ASP A 173 -1.19 -7.30 -22.04
C ASP A 173 -1.78 -8.63 -21.47
N MET A 174 -2.65 -8.58 -20.46
CA MET A 174 -3.24 -9.79 -19.85
C MET A 174 -4.77 -9.77 -19.65
N LEU A 175 -5.48 -8.77 -20.18
CA LEU A 175 -6.95 -8.75 -20.35
C LEU A 175 -7.30 -9.01 -21.81
#